data_AF-A0A938U0Y3-F1
#
_entry.id   AF-A0A938U0Y3-F1
#
_cell.length_a   1.000
_cell.length_b   1.000
_cell.length_c   1.000
_cell.angle_alpha   90.00
_cell.angle_beta   90.00
_cell.angle_gamma   90.00
#
_symmetry.space_group_name_H-M   'P 1'
#
loop_
_entity.id
_entity.type
_entity.pdbx_description
1 polymer ?
#
loop_
_entity_poly.entity_id
_entity_poly.type
_entity_poly.pdbx_seq_one_letter_code
_entity_poly.pdbx_strand_id
1 'polypeptide(L)'
;MTIPFQEYLDIFRSEYLQDFIGLGGAAVKFLVPLEDYQYDRCRQELQRVAEEEGYSFAMVDAATTKIHMIDRLFHEVARQVAWDDYAYKFLVGLIRENEYQVPSERSEFNMQALATLNEIEERLLRREINKWLTEKIFKDFKMSQEFRIAMMQLCLAELESQAVRRNICSSIQEWLTGELRAISILKEAQIFQKVGRHNARHMFLSLTHWLKLVGVNGLVLCLDISRYMVARRPRTPDDSFYYGIGAVLDAYEVLRQFIDATDNLEYCVILVIAPPEFLEDERRGVARYQALKMRIWDEVRDRQRDNPCAPLVSVSLCL
;
A
#
# COMPACT_ATOMS: atom_id res chain seq x y z
N MET A 1 -14.19 -0.09 26.34
CA MET A 1 -13.05 0.55 27.02
C MET A 1 -12.23 1.22 25.93
N THR A 2 -11.61 2.35 26.26
CA THR A 2 -11.19 3.36 25.30
C THR A 2 -9.82 3.84 25.72
N ILE A 3 -8.87 3.86 24.79
CA ILE A 3 -7.51 4.34 25.08
C ILE A 3 -7.27 5.73 24.50
N PRO A 4 -6.39 6.53 25.09
CA PRO A 4 -5.93 7.79 24.50
C PRO A 4 -5.29 7.54 23.13
N PHE A 5 -5.63 8.33 22.12
CA PHE A 5 -5.08 8.15 20.77
C PHE A 5 -3.55 8.30 20.73
N GLN A 6 -2.98 9.20 21.54
CA GLN A 6 -1.53 9.34 21.63
C GLN A 6 -0.86 8.09 22.20
N GLU A 7 -1.45 7.49 23.24
CA GLU A 7 -0.95 6.23 23.81
C GLU A 7 -1.00 5.09 22.78
N TYR A 8 -2.09 5.03 21.99
CA TYR A 8 -2.15 4.10 20.86
C TYR A 8 -1.03 4.33 19.84
N LEU A 9 -0.79 5.59 19.47
CA LEU A 9 0.26 5.93 18.49
C LEU A 9 1.65 5.55 18.99
N ASP A 10 1.94 5.77 20.26
CA ASP A 10 3.24 5.43 20.85
C ASP A 10 3.48 3.91 20.79
N ILE A 11 2.47 3.12 21.13
CA ILE A 11 2.50 1.65 21.03
C ILE A 11 2.55 1.19 19.57
N PHE A 12 1.77 1.81 18.70
CA PHE A 12 1.78 1.49 17.27
C PHE A 12 3.17 1.73 16.66
N ARG A 13 3.82 2.84 17.03
CA ARG A 13 5.19 3.14 16.62
C ARG A 13 6.17 2.09 17.14
N SER A 14 6.20 1.82 18.45
CA SER A 14 7.20 0.92 19.04
C SER A 14 7.00 -0.54 18.66
N GLU A 15 5.79 -1.06 18.80
CA GLU A 15 5.51 -2.50 18.66
C GLU A 15 5.31 -2.90 17.20
N TYR A 16 4.70 -2.04 16.37
CA TYR A 16 4.41 -2.38 14.98
C TYR A 16 5.46 -1.82 14.02
N LEU A 17 5.68 -0.51 13.99
CA LEU A 17 6.55 0.09 12.97
C LEU A 17 8.04 -0.18 13.23
N GLN A 18 8.49 -0.06 14.47
CA GLN A 18 9.91 -0.23 14.80
C GLN A 18 10.34 -1.70 14.96
N ASP A 19 9.40 -2.61 15.23
CA ASP A 19 9.68 -4.03 15.45
C ASP A 19 8.92 -4.93 14.45
N PHE A 20 7.64 -5.24 14.72
CA PHE A 20 6.94 -6.34 14.04
C PHE A 20 6.87 -6.22 12.51
N ILE A 21 6.46 -5.07 11.98
CA ILE A 21 6.23 -4.90 10.53
C ILE A 21 7.55 -4.79 9.77
N GLY A 22 8.54 -4.06 10.31
CA GLY A 22 9.85 -3.88 9.67
C GLY A 22 10.62 -5.19 9.50
N LEU A 23 10.35 -6.16 10.38
CA LEU A 23 10.90 -7.52 10.37
C LEU A 23 10.13 -8.52 9.50
N GLY A 24 9.13 -8.07 8.72
CA GLY A 24 8.36 -8.91 7.79
C GLY A 24 6.97 -9.27 8.27
N GLY A 25 6.57 -8.81 9.45
CA GLY A 25 5.23 -8.98 9.97
C GLY A 25 4.16 -8.24 9.15
N ALA A 26 2.93 -8.67 9.36
CA ALA A 26 1.76 -8.05 8.78
C ALA A 26 0.62 -7.96 9.79
N ALA A 27 -0.11 -6.85 9.80
CA ALA A 27 -1.24 -6.68 10.72
C ALA A 27 -2.41 -5.97 10.05
N VAL A 28 -3.62 -6.32 10.48
CA VAL A 28 -4.83 -5.54 10.21
C VAL A 28 -5.42 -5.12 11.55
N LYS A 29 -5.60 -3.82 11.75
CA LYS A 29 -6.12 -3.22 12.98
C LYS A 29 -7.33 -2.36 12.67
N PHE A 30 -8.26 -2.31 13.60
CA PHE A 30 -9.48 -1.52 13.53
C PHE A 30 -9.41 -0.44 14.60
N LEU A 31 -9.40 0.81 14.17
CA LEU A 31 -9.47 1.97 15.04
C LEU A 31 -10.88 2.54 14.97
N VAL A 32 -11.49 2.71 16.13
CA VAL A 32 -12.81 3.34 16.26
C VAL A 32 -12.66 4.63 17.06
N PRO A 33 -12.49 5.79 16.39
CA PRO A 33 -12.51 7.09 17.06
C PRO A 33 -13.92 7.38 17.57
N LEU A 34 -14.05 7.82 18.83
CA LEU A 34 -15.35 8.06 19.46
C LEU A 34 -15.92 9.46 19.19
N GLU A 35 -15.15 10.39 18.61
CA GLU A 35 -15.60 11.75 18.33
C GLU A 35 -15.28 12.20 16.89
N ASP A 36 -16.20 12.90 16.24
CA ASP A 36 -16.13 13.24 14.80
C ASP A 36 -14.93 14.08 14.37
N TYR A 37 -14.38 14.92 15.25
CA TYR A 37 -13.19 15.72 14.93
C TYR A 37 -11.88 14.92 15.05
N GLN A 38 -11.95 13.64 15.46
CA GLN A 38 -10.80 12.77 15.61
C GLN A 38 -10.35 12.15 14.29
N TYR A 39 -11.22 12.00 13.29
CA TYR A 39 -10.86 11.27 12.06
C TYR A 39 -9.74 11.95 11.28
N ASP A 40 -9.87 13.24 10.96
CA ASP A 40 -8.83 13.97 10.21
C ASP A 40 -7.50 14.02 10.96
N ARG A 41 -7.55 14.22 12.28
CA ARG A 41 -6.36 14.21 13.13
C ARG A 41 -5.72 12.83 13.19
N CYS A 42 -6.52 11.77 13.35
CA CYS A 42 -6.02 10.39 13.33
C CYS A 42 -5.33 10.09 12.01
N ARG A 43 -5.95 10.46 10.89
CA ARG A 43 -5.38 10.29 9.54
C ARG A 43 -4.03 11.00 9.40
N GLN A 44 -3.93 12.26 9.83
CA GLN A 44 -2.70 13.06 9.75
C GLN A 44 -1.58 12.52 10.63
N GLU A 45 -1.88 12.17 11.88
CA GLU A 45 -0.85 11.64 12.79
C GLU A 45 -0.37 10.25 12.35
N LEU A 46 -1.26 9.37 11.88
CA LEU A 46 -0.86 8.06 11.33
C LEU A 46 0.06 8.21 10.11
N GLN A 47 -0.24 9.18 9.22
CA GLN A 47 0.65 9.51 8.11
C GLN A 47 2.01 9.97 8.61
N ARG A 48 2.02 10.97 9.51
CA ARG A 48 3.26 11.54 10.06
C ARG A 48 4.13 10.46 10.70
N VAL A 49 3.55 9.62 11.56
CA VAL A 49 4.28 8.54 12.22
C VAL A 49 4.82 7.50 11.22
N ALA A 50 4.04 7.13 10.20
CA ALA A 50 4.51 6.20 9.17
C ALA A 50 5.71 6.77 8.38
N GLU A 51 5.62 8.03 7.94
CA GLU A 51 6.66 8.69 7.15
C GLU A 51 7.94 8.93 7.98
N GLU A 52 7.81 9.34 9.25
CA GLU A 52 8.93 9.48 10.19
C GLU A 52 9.69 8.16 10.39
N GLU A 53 8.97 7.04 10.42
CA GLU A 53 9.54 5.68 10.55
C GLU A 53 9.93 5.08 9.19
N GLY A 54 9.93 5.85 8.10
CA GLY A 54 10.43 5.41 6.78
C GLY A 54 9.53 4.41 6.05
N TYR A 55 8.22 4.42 6.33
CA TYR A 55 7.22 3.63 5.61
C TYR A 55 6.64 4.40 4.42
N SER A 56 6.24 3.67 3.37
CA SER A 56 5.33 4.22 2.38
C SER A 56 3.95 4.30 3.02
N PHE A 57 3.28 5.44 2.89
CA PHE A 57 1.92 5.63 3.41
C PHE A 57 0.90 5.70 2.28
N ALA A 58 -0.28 5.14 2.50
CA ALA A 58 -1.44 5.34 1.64
C ALA A 58 -2.72 5.46 2.45
N MET A 59 -3.61 6.36 2.05
CA MET A 59 -4.93 6.57 2.64
C MET A 59 -6.01 6.36 1.59
N VAL A 60 -7.01 5.52 1.89
CA VAL A 60 -8.13 5.27 0.98
C VAL A 60 -9.45 5.51 1.70
N ASP A 61 -10.23 6.46 1.17
CA ASP A 61 -11.52 6.84 1.72
C ASP A 61 -12.67 6.16 0.95
N ALA A 62 -13.56 5.47 1.67
CA ALA A 62 -14.77 4.90 1.09
C ALA A 62 -15.72 5.97 0.51
N ALA A 63 -15.57 7.24 0.86
CA ALA A 63 -16.31 8.33 0.23
C ALA A 63 -16.02 8.43 -1.28
N THR A 64 -14.79 8.19 -1.71
CA THR A 64 -14.31 8.42 -3.08
C THR A 64 -13.80 7.16 -3.76
N THR A 65 -13.59 6.07 -3.02
CA THR A 65 -13.09 4.80 -3.55
C THR A 65 -13.97 3.62 -3.11
N LYS A 66 -14.31 2.75 -4.05
CA LYS A 66 -15.05 1.51 -3.77
C LYS A 66 -14.12 0.45 -3.15
N ILE A 67 -13.80 0.58 -1.86
CA ILE A 67 -12.87 -0.32 -1.13
C ILE A 67 -13.26 -1.80 -1.23
N HIS A 68 -14.55 -2.12 -1.25
CA HIS A 68 -15.08 -3.48 -1.47
C HIS A 68 -14.70 -4.10 -2.83
N MET A 69 -14.16 -3.32 -3.77
CA MET A 69 -13.61 -3.79 -5.02
C MET A 69 -12.08 -3.76 -4.94
N ILE A 70 -11.45 -4.93 -4.75
CA ILE A 70 -10.00 -5.05 -4.51
C ILE A 70 -9.14 -4.40 -5.61
N ASP A 71 -9.59 -4.41 -6.87
CA ASP A 71 -8.93 -3.71 -7.97
C ASP A 71 -8.93 -2.19 -7.79
N ARG A 72 -10.06 -1.63 -7.32
CA ARG A 72 -10.17 -0.19 -7.06
C ARG A 72 -9.35 0.23 -5.86
N LEU A 73 -9.31 -0.59 -4.82
CA LEU A 73 -8.43 -0.38 -3.67
C LEU A 73 -6.96 -0.38 -4.12
N PHE A 74 -6.51 -1.40 -4.85
CA PHE A 74 -5.13 -1.46 -5.33
C PHE A 74 -4.77 -0.26 -6.21
N HIS A 75 -5.63 0.10 -7.18
CA HIS A 75 -5.38 1.26 -8.04
C HIS A 75 -5.22 2.56 -7.24
N GLU A 76 -6.04 2.75 -6.21
CA GLU A 76 -5.97 3.95 -5.37
C GLU A 76 -4.69 3.99 -4.54
N VAL A 77 -4.28 2.86 -3.96
CA VAL A 77 -2.98 2.76 -3.29
C VAL A 77 -1.84 3.01 -4.27
N ALA A 78 -1.89 2.42 -5.46
CA ALA A 78 -0.87 2.58 -6.49
C ALA A 78 -0.72 4.04 -6.97
N ARG A 79 -1.78 4.86 -6.94
CA ARG A 79 -1.68 6.30 -7.26
C ARG A 79 -0.81 7.07 -6.26
N GLN A 80 -0.72 6.60 -5.02
CA GLN A 80 -0.02 7.29 -3.93
C GLN A 80 1.45 6.82 -3.79
N VAL A 81 1.85 5.80 -4.55
CA VAL A 81 3.21 5.26 -4.53
C VAL A 81 4.14 6.13 -5.39
N ALA A 82 5.28 6.51 -4.82
CA ALA A 82 6.33 7.28 -5.51
C ALA A 82 7.16 6.38 -6.47
N TRP A 83 6.52 5.83 -7.50
CA TRP A 83 7.10 4.82 -8.39
C TRP A 83 8.44 5.21 -8.99
N ASP A 84 8.57 6.43 -9.51
CA ASP A 84 9.79 6.91 -10.14
C ASP A 84 10.94 7.06 -9.11
N ASP A 85 10.63 7.50 -7.89
CA ASP A 85 11.63 7.63 -6.82
C ASP A 85 12.09 6.26 -6.33
N TYR A 86 11.16 5.31 -6.22
CA TYR A 86 11.45 3.95 -5.80
C TYR A 86 12.23 3.16 -6.85
N ALA A 87 11.91 3.30 -8.13
CA ALA A 87 12.68 2.71 -9.23
C ALA A 87 14.12 3.24 -9.26
N TYR A 88 14.28 4.57 -9.12
CA TYR A 88 15.60 5.20 -9.03
C TYR A 88 16.39 4.71 -7.82
N LYS A 89 15.78 4.74 -6.62
CA LYS A 89 16.42 4.31 -5.37
C LYS A 89 16.87 2.86 -5.44
N PHE A 90 16.01 1.96 -5.94
CA PHE A 90 16.35 0.56 -6.13
C PHE A 90 17.53 0.38 -7.09
N LEU A 91 17.50 1.04 -8.26
CA LEU A 91 18.55 0.90 -9.25
C LEU A 91 19.89 1.47 -8.77
N VAL A 92 19.89 2.62 -8.08
CA VAL A 92 21.08 3.18 -7.45
C VAL A 92 21.66 2.23 -6.39
N GLY A 93 20.80 1.67 -5.54
CA GLY A 93 21.20 0.66 -4.55
C GLY A 93 21.83 -0.54 -5.23
N LEU A 94 21.20 -1.07 -6.27
CA LEU A 94 21.68 -2.23 -7.02
C LEU A 94 23.05 -1.99 -7.68
N ILE A 95 23.27 -0.82 -8.29
CA ILE A 95 24.54 -0.47 -8.92
C ILE A 95 25.64 -0.38 -7.85
N ARG A 96 25.36 0.27 -6.71
CA ARG A 96 26.30 0.39 -5.59
C ARG A 96 26.61 -0.96 -4.93
N GLU A 97 25.62 -1.84 -4.77
CA GLU A 97 25.80 -3.21 -4.27
C GLU A 97 26.77 -4.03 -5.12
N ASN A 98 26.88 -3.73 -6.41
CA ASN A 98 27.82 -4.39 -7.32
C ASN A 98 29.15 -3.63 -7.46
N GLU A 99 29.43 -2.68 -6.56
CA GLU A 99 30.68 -1.89 -6.47
C GLU A 99 30.88 -0.86 -7.59
N TYR A 100 29.79 -0.44 -8.25
CA TYR A 100 29.84 0.61 -9.28
C TYR A 100 29.49 1.98 -8.69
N GLN A 101 30.13 3.00 -9.24
CA GLN A 101 29.87 4.40 -8.94
C GLN A 101 28.59 4.88 -9.64
N VAL A 102 27.89 5.81 -8.99
CA VAL A 102 26.72 6.49 -9.54
C VAL A 102 26.93 8.01 -9.49
N PRO A 103 26.41 8.76 -10.47
CA PRO A 103 26.40 10.22 -10.40
C PRO A 103 25.77 10.73 -9.09
N SER A 104 26.29 11.84 -8.59
CA SER A 104 25.78 12.43 -7.34
C SER A 104 24.41 13.08 -7.54
N GLU A 105 24.16 13.62 -8.74
CA GLU A 105 22.88 14.24 -9.09
C GLU A 105 22.02 13.29 -9.94
N ARG A 106 20.72 13.22 -9.62
CA ARG A 106 19.76 12.42 -10.40
C ARG A 106 19.56 12.94 -11.83
N SER A 107 19.74 14.24 -12.07
CA SER A 107 19.69 14.87 -13.39
C SER A 107 20.72 14.28 -14.36
N GLU A 108 21.87 13.87 -13.85
CA GLU A 108 22.99 13.27 -14.60
C GLU A 108 22.86 11.76 -14.70
N PHE A 109 21.93 11.14 -13.97
CA PHE A 109 21.76 9.70 -13.94
C PHE A 109 21.19 9.17 -15.26
N ASN A 110 22.08 8.68 -16.11
CA ASN A 110 21.76 8.01 -17.37
C ASN A 110 22.86 7.00 -17.74
N MET A 111 22.59 6.16 -18.74
CA MET A 111 23.51 5.11 -19.14
C MET A 111 24.91 5.62 -19.53
N GLN A 112 24.99 6.71 -20.29
CA GLN A 112 26.26 7.26 -20.78
C GLN A 112 27.11 7.81 -19.62
N ALA A 113 26.49 8.53 -18.69
CA ALA A 113 27.17 9.06 -17.51
C ALA A 113 27.69 7.93 -16.61
N LEU A 114 26.89 6.89 -16.39
CA LEU A 114 27.31 5.72 -15.62
C LEU A 114 28.48 4.97 -16.28
N ALA A 115 28.40 4.76 -17.59
CA ALA A 115 29.46 4.11 -18.37
C ALA A 115 30.78 4.89 -18.29
N THR A 116 30.71 6.22 -18.43
CA THR A 116 31.86 7.12 -18.34
C THR A 116 32.47 7.11 -16.94
N LEU A 117 31.64 7.22 -15.90
CA LEU A 117 32.08 7.27 -14.51
C LEU A 117 32.76 5.97 -14.03
N ASN A 118 32.34 4.83 -14.58
CA ASN A 118 32.88 3.52 -14.23
C ASN A 118 33.92 3.01 -15.25
N GLU A 119 34.29 3.82 -16.24
CA GLU A 119 35.26 3.47 -17.29
C GLU A 119 34.92 2.17 -18.05
N ILE A 120 33.63 1.92 -18.30
CA ILE A 120 33.14 0.69 -18.95
C ILE A 120 32.34 1.05 -20.20
N GLU A 121 32.46 0.22 -21.25
CA GLU A 121 31.65 0.39 -22.45
C GLU A 121 30.15 0.30 -22.14
N GLU A 122 29.36 1.26 -22.62
CA GLU A 122 27.92 1.36 -22.37
C GLU A 122 27.15 0.04 -22.64
N ARG A 123 27.47 -0.67 -23.72
CA ARG A 123 26.79 -1.94 -24.04
C ARG A 123 27.09 -3.04 -23.03
N LEU A 124 28.32 -3.10 -22.52
CA LEU A 124 28.72 -4.05 -21.51
C LEU A 124 28.03 -3.72 -20.18
N LEU A 125 28.06 -2.45 -19.76
CA LEU A 125 27.39 -2.01 -18.54
C LEU A 125 25.88 -2.28 -18.59
N ARG A 126 25.24 -1.96 -19.72
CA ARG A 126 23.81 -2.26 -19.93
C ARG A 126 23.50 -3.74 -19.80
N ARG A 127 24.39 -4.62 -20.30
CA ARG A 127 24.22 -6.08 -20.16
C ARG A 127 24.33 -6.52 -18.69
N GLU A 128 25.29 -5.98 -17.94
CA GLU A 128 25.45 -6.30 -16.52
C GLU A 128 24.25 -5.80 -15.68
N ILE A 129 23.80 -4.56 -15.89
CA ILE A 129 22.60 -4.02 -15.22
C ILE A 129 21.37 -4.89 -15.52
N ASN A 130 21.15 -5.27 -16.78
CA ASN A 130 20.03 -6.16 -17.15
C ASN A 130 20.12 -7.52 -16.45
N LYS A 131 21.33 -8.09 -16.35
CA LYS A 131 21.58 -9.33 -15.64
C LYS A 131 21.24 -9.17 -14.16
N TRP A 132 21.71 -8.13 -13.48
CA TRP A 132 21.40 -7.88 -12.07
C TRP A 132 19.91 -7.66 -11.82
N LEU A 133 19.23 -6.87 -12.67
CA LEU A 133 17.78 -6.68 -12.59
C LEU A 133 17.02 -7.99 -12.81
N THR A 134 17.51 -8.85 -13.69
CA THR A 134 16.93 -10.18 -13.90
C THR A 134 17.09 -11.06 -12.67
N GLU A 135 18.26 -11.08 -12.05
CA GLU A 135 18.50 -11.86 -10.83
C GLU A 135 17.68 -11.34 -9.64
N LYS A 136 17.62 -10.01 -9.44
CA LYS A 136 17.00 -9.40 -8.26
C LYS A 136 15.49 -9.16 -8.38
N ILE A 137 14.99 -8.86 -9.59
CA ILE A 137 13.56 -8.61 -9.82
C ILE A 137 12.94 -9.80 -10.53
N PHE A 138 13.40 -10.15 -11.74
CA PHE A 138 12.69 -11.13 -12.59
C PHE A 138 12.58 -12.52 -11.97
N LYS A 139 13.59 -12.95 -11.20
CA LYS A 139 13.61 -14.23 -10.50
C LYS A 139 13.03 -14.18 -9.08
N ASP A 140 12.51 -13.04 -8.65
CA ASP A 140 11.84 -12.94 -7.36
C ASP A 140 10.37 -13.41 -7.45
N PHE A 141 10.18 -14.70 -7.20
CA PHE A 141 8.88 -15.37 -7.32
C PHE A 141 7.87 -15.02 -6.21
N LYS A 142 8.23 -14.17 -5.24
CA LYS A 142 7.27 -13.59 -4.30
C LYS A 142 6.34 -12.56 -4.96
N MET A 143 6.78 -11.96 -6.07
CA MET A 143 5.97 -11.04 -6.86
C MET A 143 5.25 -11.75 -8.02
N SER A 144 4.18 -11.15 -8.54
CA SER A 144 3.55 -11.60 -9.79
C SER A 144 4.44 -11.29 -11.00
N GLN A 145 4.32 -12.08 -12.06
CA GLN A 145 5.18 -11.94 -13.24
C GLN A 145 5.03 -10.57 -13.89
N GLU A 146 3.81 -10.09 -14.08
CA GLU A 146 3.55 -8.81 -14.72
C GLU A 146 4.07 -7.65 -13.86
N PHE A 147 3.98 -7.76 -12.53
CA PHE A 147 4.54 -6.77 -11.62
C PHE A 147 6.07 -6.72 -11.72
N ARG A 148 6.74 -7.88 -11.73
CA ARG A 148 8.20 -7.95 -11.93
C ARG A 148 8.63 -7.27 -13.23
N ILE A 149 7.92 -7.55 -14.31
CA ILE A 149 8.23 -6.98 -15.61
C ILE A 149 8.04 -5.45 -15.58
N ALA A 150 6.94 -4.98 -15.00
CA ALA A 150 6.70 -3.54 -14.83
C ALA A 150 7.83 -2.86 -14.03
N MET A 151 8.26 -3.43 -12.90
CA MET A 151 9.33 -2.85 -12.08
C MET A 151 10.68 -2.85 -12.80
N MET A 152 11.01 -3.90 -13.55
CA MET A 152 12.21 -3.91 -14.40
C MET A 152 12.17 -2.80 -15.45
N GLN A 153 11.03 -2.59 -16.11
CA GLN A 153 10.87 -1.56 -17.12
C GLN A 153 10.99 -0.15 -16.51
N LEU A 154 10.40 0.09 -15.34
CA LEU A 154 10.57 1.36 -14.62
C LEU A 154 12.04 1.61 -14.26
N CYS A 155 12.75 0.60 -13.76
CA CYS A 155 14.18 0.73 -13.45
C CYS A 155 15.00 1.03 -14.72
N LEU A 156 14.79 0.28 -15.80
CA LEU A 156 15.52 0.51 -17.05
C LEU A 156 15.22 1.87 -17.67
N ALA A 157 13.98 2.36 -17.53
CA ALA A 157 13.58 3.67 -18.01
C ALA A 157 14.36 4.82 -17.34
N GLU A 158 14.83 4.66 -16.10
CA GLU A 158 15.69 5.66 -15.43
C GLU A 158 17.03 5.89 -16.17
N LEU A 159 17.47 4.94 -17.00
CA LEU A 159 18.74 5.02 -17.74
C LEU A 159 18.59 5.60 -19.14
N GLU A 160 17.35 5.82 -19.58
CA GLU A 160 17.01 6.28 -20.94
C GLU A 160 16.88 7.80 -21.04
N SER A 161 16.79 8.29 -22.27
CA SER A 161 16.48 9.71 -22.51
C SER A 161 15.15 10.11 -21.86
N GLN A 162 15.03 11.38 -21.45
CA GLN A 162 13.84 11.92 -20.77
C GLN A 162 12.53 11.74 -21.55
N ALA A 163 12.57 11.70 -22.89
CA ALA A 163 11.39 11.44 -23.71
C ALA A 163 10.95 9.96 -23.64
N VAL A 164 11.91 9.04 -23.75
CA VAL A 164 11.66 7.59 -23.68
C VAL A 164 11.19 7.21 -22.28
N ARG A 165 11.88 7.69 -21.25
CA ARG A 165 11.53 7.47 -19.84
C ARG A 165 10.08 7.84 -19.56
N ARG A 166 9.68 9.06 -19.93
CA ARG A 166 8.31 9.55 -19.70
C ARG A 166 7.25 8.65 -20.33
N ASN A 167 7.46 8.18 -21.56
CA ASN A 167 6.51 7.31 -22.26
C ASN A 167 6.36 5.92 -21.59
N ILE A 168 7.48 5.33 -21.16
CA ILE A 168 7.47 4.02 -20.49
C ILE A 168 6.83 4.16 -19.10
N CYS A 169 7.29 5.12 -18.29
CA CYS A 169 6.77 5.35 -16.95
C CYS A 169 5.27 5.66 -16.99
N SER A 170 4.80 6.54 -17.89
CA SER A 170 3.39 6.88 -17.97
C SER A 170 2.53 5.65 -18.29
N SER A 171 2.95 4.82 -19.25
CA SER A 171 2.18 3.64 -19.65
C SER A 171 2.08 2.59 -18.53
N ILE A 172 3.16 2.39 -17.78
CA ILE A 172 3.19 1.46 -16.65
C ILE A 172 2.41 2.00 -15.46
N GLN A 173 2.60 3.27 -15.11
CA GLN A 173 1.86 3.90 -14.01
C GLN A 173 0.36 3.94 -14.31
N GLU A 174 -0.05 4.32 -15.53
CA GLU A 174 -1.46 4.23 -15.96
C GLU A 174 -2.01 2.80 -15.85
N TRP A 175 -1.19 1.77 -16.08
CA TRP A 175 -1.61 0.39 -15.90
C TRP A 175 -1.78 0.01 -14.42
N LEU A 176 -0.83 0.41 -13.57
CA LEU A 176 -0.89 0.20 -12.12
C LEU A 176 -2.07 0.94 -11.47
N THR A 177 -2.44 2.12 -11.99
CA THR A 177 -3.54 2.95 -11.47
C THR A 177 -4.89 2.65 -12.14
N GLY A 178 -4.93 1.72 -13.09
CA GLY A 178 -6.14 1.30 -13.80
C GLY A 178 -6.68 2.32 -14.81
N GLU A 179 -5.85 3.27 -15.23
CA GLU A 179 -6.15 4.36 -16.15
C GLU A 179 -5.74 4.07 -17.60
N LEU A 180 -4.93 3.02 -17.81
CA LEU A 180 -4.46 2.62 -19.13
C LEU A 180 -5.64 2.33 -20.06
N ARG A 181 -5.70 3.09 -21.16
CA ARG A 181 -6.80 3.01 -22.13
C ARG A 181 -6.84 1.64 -22.81
N ALA A 182 -5.72 1.21 -23.40
CA ALA A 182 -5.63 -0.03 -24.17
C ALA A 182 -4.43 -0.87 -23.74
N ILE A 183 -4.68 -2.14 -23.40
CA ILE A 183 -3.62 -3.08 -22.97
C ILE A 183 -2.61 -3.39 -24.08
N SER A 184 -2.98 -3.16 -25.35
CA SER A 184 -2.07 -3.31 -26.50
C SER A 184 -0.80 -2.47 -26.39
N ILE A 185 -0.85 -1.35 -25.65
CA ILE A 185 0.29 -0.46 -25.40
C ILE A 185 1.43 -1.20 -24.67
N LEU A 186 1.11 -2.19 -23.82
CA LEU A 186 2.10 -2.90 -23.01
C LEU A 186 2.46 -4.30 -23.53
N LYS A 187 1.98 -4.69 -24.72
CA LYS A 187 2.28 -6.00 -25.29
C LYS A 187 3.77 -6.21 -25.56
N GLU A 188 4.48 -5.17 -25.99
CA GLU A 188 5.92 -5.23 -26.21
C GLU A 188 6.66 -5.48 -24.90
N ALA A 189 6.17 -4.89 -23.81
CA ALA A 189 6.63 -5.15 -22.45
C ALA A 189 6.12 -6.50 -21.89
N GLN A 190 5.51 -7.38 -22.68
CA GLN A 190 4.99 -8.69 -22.24
C GLN A 190 3.94 -8.62 -21.12
N ILE A 191 3.23 -7.49 -20.97
CA ILE A 191 2.10 -7.36 -20.05
C ILE A 191 0.80 -7.44 -20.87
N PHE A 192 0.05 -8.51 -20.66
CA PHE A 192 -1.11 -8.86 -21.50
C PHE A 192 -2.47 -8.65 -20.82
N GLN A 193 -2.49 -8.37 -19.52
CA GLN A 193 -3.71 -8.22 -18.74
C GLN A 193 -3.70 -6.89 -17.98
N LYS A 194 -4.87 -6.25 -17.87
CA LYS A 194 -5.06 -5.13 -16.95
C LYS A 194 -5.05 -5.62 -15.50
N VAL A 195 -4.73 -4.73 -14.57
CA VAL A 195 -5.00 -4.98 -13.17
C VAL A 195 -6.51 -4.95 -12.95
N GLY A 196 -7.04 -6.01 -12.34
CA GLY A 196 -8.45 -6.27 -12.18
C GLY A 196 -8.72 -7.20 -11.01
N ARG A 197 -10.00 -7.55 -10.80
CA ARG A 197 -10.44 -8.28 -9.61
C ARG A 197 -9.71 -9.61 -9.37
N HIS A 198 -9.29 -10.27 -10.44
CA HIS A 198 -8.66 -11.60 -10.39
C HIS A 198 -7.16 -11.56 -10.05
N ASN A 199 -6.46 -10.43 -10.29
CA ASN A 199 -5.01 -10.33 -10.05
C ASN A 199 -4.62 -9.21 -9.08
N ALA A 200 -5.50 -8.26 -8.76
CA ALA A 200 -5.19 -7.11 -7.90
C ALA A 200 -4.67 -7.52 -6.52
N ARG A 201 -5.15 -8.64 -5.95
CA ARG A 201 -4.61 -9.18 -4.69
C ARG A 201 -3.13 -9.55 -4.83
N HIS A 202 -2.76 -10.25 -5.91
CA HIS A 202 -1.36 -10.58 -6.18
C HIS A 202 -0.53 -9.32 -6.46
N MET A 203 -1.09 -8.31 -7.12
CA MET A 203 -0.41 -7.02 -7.30
C MET A 203 -0.16 -6.32 -5.98
N PHE A 204 -1.13 -6.39 -5.05
CA PHE A 204 -1.00 -5.82 -3.71
C PHE A 204 0.13 -6.50 -2.92
N LEU A 205 0.18 -7.84 -2.90
CA LEU A 205 1.27 -8.60 -2.27
C LEU A 205 2.64 -8.28 -2.91
N SER A 206 2.65 -8.10 -4.24
CA SER A 206 3.88 -7.75 -4.97
C SER A 206 4.37 -6.35 -4.60
N LEU A 207 3.45 -5.40 -4.42
CA LEU A 207 3.77 -4.03 -4.00
C LEU A 207 4.42 -4.02 -2.61
N THR A 208 3.86 -4.69 -1.61
CA THR A 208 4.43 -4.65 -0.25
C THR A 208 5.82 -5.27 -0.21
N HIS A 209 6.03 -6.38 -0.93
CA HIS A 209 7.36 -6.98 -1.10
C HIS A 209 8.35 -6.07 -1.84
N TRP A 210 7.90 -5.42 -2.93
CA TRP A 210 8.71 -4.47 -3.69
C TRP A 210 9.19 -3.28 -2.85
N LEU A 211 8.33 -2.71 -2.00
CA LEU A 211 8.71 -1.60 -1.12
C LEU A 211 9.88 -1.98 -0.22
N LYS A 212 9.91 -3.22 0.29
CA LYS A 212 11.05 -3.71 1.06
C LYS A 212 12.31 -3.83 0.22
N LEU A 213 12.22 -4.36 -1.01
CA LEU A 213 13.35 -4.46 -1.94
C LEU A 213 13.97 -3.10 -2.28
N VAL A 214 13.15 -2.05 -2.38
CA VAL A 214 13.59 -0.66 -2.58
C VAL A 214 14.32 -0.09 -1.35
N GLY A 215 14.20 -0.73 -0.18
CA GLY A 215 14.73 -0.24 1.08
C GLY A 215 13.80 0.78 1.77
N VAL A 216 12.48 0.66 1.56
CA VAL A 216 11.45 1.27 2.40
C VAL A 216 11.02 0.24 3.45
N ASN A 217 10.60 0.67 4.64
CA ASN A 217 10.32 -0.27 5.73
C ASN A 217 9.05 -1.12 5.51
N GLY A 218 8.16 -0.68 4.62
CA GLY A 218 6.94 -1.39 4.24
C GLY A 218 5.84 -0.43 3.80
N LEU A 219 4.59 -0.89 3.93
CA LEU A 219 3.38 -0.11 3.67
C LEU A 219 2.56 0.07 4.95
N VAL A 220 2.21 1.31 5.26
CA VAL A 220 1.11 1.65 6.17
C VAL A 220 -0.09 2.08 5.32
N LEU A 221 -1.13 1.25 5.29
CA LEU A 221 -2.37 1.53 4.56
C LEU A 221 -3.49 1.87 5.53
N CYS A 222 -4.00 3.09 5.45
CA CYS A 222 -5.21 3.48 6.16
C CYS A 222 -6.44 3.34 5.27
N LEU A 223 -7.48 2.69 5.77
CA LEU A 223 -8.76 2.52 5.11
C LEU A 223 -9.85 3.19 5.93
N ASP A 224 -10.39 4.30 5.45
CA ASP A 224 -11.57 4.88 6.08
C ASP A 224 -12.84 4.26 5.52
N ILE A 225 -13.57 3.53 6.37
CA ILE A 225 -14.79 2.83 5.99
C ILE A 225 -16.06 3.55 6.45
N SER A 226 -15.96 4.78 6.98
CA SER A 226 -17.09 5.52 7.56
C SER A 226 -18.24 5.68 6.59
N ARG A 227 -17.95 5.86 5.29
CA ARG A 227 -19.00 6.00 4.28
C ARG A 227 -19.91 4.77 4.17
N TYR A 228 -19.45 3.58 4.52
CA TYR A 228 -20.29 2.37 4.50
C TYR A 228 -21.41 2.40 5.55
N MET A 229 -21.22 3.16 6.64
CA MET A 229 -22.18 3.29 7.74
C MET A 229 -23.30 4.28 7.44
N VAL A 230 -23.21 5.06 6.35
CA VAL A 230 -24.26 6.00 5.95
C VAL A 230 -25.53 5.24 5.55
N ALA A 231 -26.52 5.26 6.45
CA ALA A 231 -27.73 4.45 6.33
C ALA A 231 -28.69 4.91 5.22
N ARG A 232 -28.73 6.21 4.95
CA ARG A 232 -29.64 6.83 3.98
C ARG A 232 -28.85 7.66 2.99
N ARG A 233 -29.24 7.56 1.71
CA ARG A 233 -28.65 8.40 0.67
C ARG A 233 -28.91 9.89 1.01
N PRO A 234 -27.87 10.74 1.03
CA PRO A 234 -28.04 12.17 1.24
C PRO A 234 -29.05 12.75 0.24
N ARG A 235 -29.94 13.65 0.70
CA ARG A 235 -30.92 14.32 -0.16
C ARG A 235 -30.26 15.28 -1.14
N THR A 236 -29.20 15.94 -0.69
CA THR A 236 -28.32 16.75 -1.53
C THR A 236 -27.09 15.91 -1.86
N PRO A 237 -26.77 15.67 -3.15
CA PRO A 237 -25.55 14.95 -3.52
C PRO A 237 -24.31 15.65 -2.95
N ASP A 238 -23.44 14.88 -2.31
CA ASP A 238 -22.18 15.31 -1.68
C ASP A 238 -20.97 14.73 -2.43
N ASP A 239 -21.12 14.41 -3.71
CA ASP A 239 -20.17 13.74 -4.62
C ASP A 239 -19.56 12.41 -4.14
N SER A 240 -19.93 11.95 -2.95
CA SER A 240 -19.41 10.71 -2.36
C SER A 240 -20.32 9.52 -2.60
N PHE A 241 -19.73 8.33 -2.68
CA PHE A 241 -20.46 7.11 -3.01
C PHE A 241 -21.49 6.73 -1.95
N TYR A 242 -22.65 6.25 -2.39
CA TYR A 242 -23.63 5.63 -1.49
C TYR A 242 -23.63 4.11 -1.66
N TYR A 243 -23.57 3.39 -0.54
CA TYR A 243 -23.46 1.93 -0.53
C TYR A 243 -24.74 1.25 -0.05
N GLY A 244 -25.21 0.29 -0.83
CA GLY A 244 -26.18 -0.70 -0.38
C GLY A 244 -25.54 -1.75 0.53
N ILE A 245 -26.36 -2.52 1.23
CA ILE A 245 -25.89 -3.54 2.19
C ILE A 245 -24.96 -4.58 1.55
N GLY A 246 -25.22 -4.99 0.30
CA GLY A 246 -24.33 -5.93 -0.41
C GLY A 246 -22.88 -5.42 -0.48
N ALA A 247 -22.69 -4.16 -0.85
CA ALA A 247 -21.35 -3.55 -0.92
C ALA A 247 -20.69 -3.38 0.47
N VAL A 248 -21.49 -3.23 1.53
CA VAL A 248 -20.98 -3.22 2.92
C VAL A 248 -20.45 -4.61 3.29
N LEU A 249 -21.21 -5.66 3.00
CA LEU A 249 -20.79 -7.04 3.27
C LEU A 249 -19.58 -7.45 2.43
N ASP A 250 -19.53 -7.03 1.16
CA ASP A 250 -18.36 -7.23 0.30
C ASP A 250 -17.13 -6.51 0.86
N ALA A 251 -17.30 -5.30 1.45
CA ALA A 251 -16.20 -4.60 2.12
C ALA A 251 -15.69 -5.42 3.31
N TYR A 252 -16.59 -5.95 4.14
CA TYR A 252 -16.20 -6.80 5.26
C TYR A 252 -15.53 -8.08 4.83
N GLU A 253 -15.94 -8.67 3.71
CA GLU A 253 -15.24 -9.82 3.14
C GLU A 253 -13.83 -9.46 2.66
N VAL A 254 -13.63 -8.30 2.02
CA VAL A 254 -12.30 -7.82 1.65
C VAL A 254 -11.41 -7.65 2.90
N LEU A 255 -11.92 -7.01 3.95
CA LEU A 255 -11.18 -6.82 5.21
C LEU A 255 -10.85 -8.16 5.88
N ARG A 256 -11.82 -9.09 5.93
CA ARG A 256 -11.62 -10.45 6.46
C ARG A 256 -10.54 -11.20 5.68
N GLN A 257 -10.55 -11.10 4.36
CA GLN A 257 -9.54 -11.71 3.50
C GLN A 257 -8.15 -11.06 3.65
N PHE A 258 -8.04 -9.79 4.08
CA PHE A 258 -6.75 -9.21 4.44
C PHE A 258 -6.23 -9.79 5.75
N ILE A 259 -7.08 -9.95 6.76
CA ILE A 259 -6.70 -10.60 8.02
C ILE A 259 -6.21 -12.03 7.75
N ASP A 260 -6.94 -12.81 6.95
CA ASP A 260 -6.53 -14.18 6.60
C ASP A 260 -5.26 -14.25 5.76
N ALA A 261 -4.88 -13.15 5.11
CA ALA A 261 -3.72 -13.09 4.22
C ALA A 261 -2.49 -12.49 4.90
N THR A 262 -2.51 -12.20 6.20
CA THR A 262 -1.35 -11.62 6.92
C THR A 262 -0.09 -12.46 6.78
N ASP A 263 -0.22 -13.79 6.70
CA ASP A 263 0.92 -14.69 6.50
C ASP A 263 1.67 -14.46 5.17
N ASN A 264 1.00 -13.86 4.18
CA ASN A 264 1.58 -13.56 2.87
C ASN A 264 1.78 -12.06 2.62
N LEU A 265 1.17 -11.19 3.43
CA LEU A 265 1.15 -9.73 3.27
C LEU A 265 2.35 -9.09 3.99
N GLU A 266 3.56 -9.59 3.72
CA GLU A 266 4.78 -9.15 4.41
C GLU A 266 4.98 -7.63 4.35
N TYR A 267 5.53 -7.06 5.43
CA TYR A 267 5.89 -5.63 5.55
C TYR A 267 4.70 -4.67 5.37
N CYS A 268 3.54 -5.03 5.91
CA CYS A 268 2.33 -4.24 5.72
C CYS A 268 1.47 -4.17 6.97
N VAL A 269 1.04 -2.97 7.34
CA VAL A 269 -0.03 -2.79 8.31
C VAL A 269 -1.20 -2.04 7.70
N ILE A 270 -2.39 -2.62 7.84
CA ILE A 270 -3.65 -2.02 7.42
C ILE A 270 -4.38 -1.51 8.66
N LEU A 271 -4.66 -0.21 8.69
CA LEU A 271 -5.40 0.47 9.75
C LEU A 271 -6.78 0.84 9.20
N VAL A 272 -7.81 0.11 9.63
CA VAL A 272 -9.20 0.37 9.27
C VAL A 272 -9.78 1.38 10.25
N ILE A 273 -10.06 2.59 9.77
CA ILE A 273 -10.73 3.63 10.54
C ILE A 273 -12.23 3.46 10.31
N ALA A 274 -12.97 3.20 11.38
CA ALA A 274 -14.39 2.94 11.35
C ALA A 274 -15.11 3.80 12.40
N PRO A 275 -16.35 4.24 12.14
CA PRO A 275 -17.07 5.06 13.09
C PRO A 275 -17.78 4.21 14.16
N PRO A 276 -18.23 4.79 15.28
CA PRO A 276 -18.89 4.03 16.35
C PRO A 276 -20.04 3.14 15.87
N GLU A 277 -20.79 3.57 14.85
CA GLU A 277 -21.87 2.81 14.23
C GLU A 277 -21.40 1.46 13.65
N PHE A 278 -20.11 1.32 13.32
CA PHE A 278 -19.53 0.04 12.94
C PHE A 278 -19.71 -1.04 14.03
N LEU A 279 -19.69 -0.63 15.31
CA LEU A 279 -19.89 -1.53 16.46
C LEU A 279 -21.36 -1.67 16.84
N GLU A 280 -22.13 -0.59 16.68
CA GLU A 280 -23.48 -0.45 17.26
C GLU A 280 -24.61 -0.79 16.28
N ASP A 281 -24.44 -0.53 14.97
CA ASP A 281 -25.50 -0.72 13.98
C ASP A 281 -25.68 -2.22 13.65
N GLU A 282 -26.80 -2.81 14.04
CA GLU A 282 -27.10 -4.23 13.75
C GLU A 282 -27.31 -4.53 12.25
N ARG A 283 -27.67 -3.52 11.45
CA ARG A 283 -27.96 -3.66 10.02
C ARG A 283 -26.74 -3.41 9.16
N ARG A 284 -25.85 -2.50 9.51
CA ARG A 284 -24.67 -2.15 8.72
C ARG A 284 -23.37 -2.46 9.41
N GLY A 285 -23.32 -2.43 10.74
CA GLY A 285 -22.13 -2.70 11.53
C GLY A 285 -21.65 -4.15 11.45
N VAL A 286 -20.51 -4.40 12.08
CA VAL A 286 -19.78 -5.67 12.02
C VAL A 286 -20.55 -6.85 12.58
N ALA A 287 -21.52 -6.60 13.48
CA ALA A 287 -22.41 -7.63 14.02
C ALA A 287 -23.13 -8.43 12.93
N ARG A 288 -23.37 -7.83 11.76
CA ARG A 288 -24.01 -8.48 10.62
C ARG A 288 -23.11 -9.47 9.88
N TYR A 289 -21.78 -9.36 10.03
CA TYR A 289 -20.81 -10.20 9.33
C TYR A 289 -19.92 -10.95 10.33
N GLN A 290 -20.43 -12.09 10.80
CA GLN A 290 -19.80 -12.89 11.85
C GLN A 290 -18.36 -13.29 11.53
N ALA A 291 -18.06 -13.59 10.26
CA ALA A 291 -16.72 -14.02 9.87
C ALA A 291 -15.64 -12.96 10.13
N LEU A 292 -15.95 -11.67 9.92
CA LEU A 292 -15.05 -10.58 10.30
C LEU A 292 -15.10 -10.33 11.81
N LYS A 293 -16.30 -10.31 12.41
CA LYS A 293 -16.47 -10.08 13.85
C LYS A 293 -15.59 -11.01 14.68
N MET A 294 -15.63 -12.32 14.42
CA MET A 294 -14.87 -13.33 15.17
C MET A 294 -13.34 -13.17 15.08
N ARG A 295 -12.83 -12.42 14.09
CA ARG A 295 -11.39 -12.16 13.93
C ARG A 295 -10.93 -10.89 14.64
N ILE A 296 -11.82 -9.94 14.82
CA ILE A 296 -11.47 -8.61 15.35
C ILE A 296 -11.95 -8.40 16.79
N TRP A 297 -12.97 -9.16 17.20
CA TRP A 297 -13.56 -9.03 18.52
C TRP A 297 -12.76 -9.84 19.53
N ASP A 298 -12.28 -9.16 20.56
CA ASP A 298 -11.59 -9.84 21.65
C ASP A 298 -12.60 -10.63 22.51
N GLU A 299 -12.53 -11.97 22.46
CA GLU A 299 -13.34 -12.87 23.28
C GLU A 299 -12.83 -12.95 24.73
N VAL A 300 -11.55 -12.63 24.98
CA VAL A 300 -10.92 -12.70 26.30
C VAL A 300 -10.43 -11.32 26.70
N ARG A 301 -11.28 -10.59 27.41
CA ARG A 301 -10.95 -9.23 27.89
C ARG A 301 -10.60 -9.23 29.35
N ASP A 302 -9.48 -8.58 29.68
CA ASP A 302 -9.23 -8.18 31.06
C ASP A 302 -10.29 -7.14 31.49
N ARG A 303 -10.76 -7.22 32.73
CA ARG A 303 -11.81 -6.33 33.25
C ARG A 303 -11.28 -4.95 33.66
N GLN A 304 -9.97 -4.82 33.84
CA GLN A 304 -9.30 -3.66 34.41
C GLN A 304 -8.24 -3.05 33.49
N ARG A 305 -7.86 -3.74 32.40
CA ARG A 305 -6.83 -3.27 31.47
C ARG A 305 -7.32 -3.30 30.03
N ASP A 306 -7.02 -2.22 29.32
CA ASP A 306 -7.13 -2.18 27.88
C ASP A 306 -5.98 -2.96 27.23
N ASN A 307 -6.25 -3.53 26.05
CA ASN A 307 -5.25 -4.17 25.21
C ASN A 307 -5.05 -3.32 23.94
N PRO A 308 -4.09 -2.39 23.93
CA PRO A 308 -3.79 -1.56 22.75
C PRO A 308 -3.33 -2.38 21.54
N CYS A 309 -2.85 -3.60 21.76
CA CYS A 309 -2.46 -4.54 20.71
C CYS A 309 -3.63 -5.37 20.18
N ALA A 310 -4.85 -5.20 20.70
CA ALA A 310 -6.03 -5.90 20.20
C ALA A 310 -6.26 -5.60 18.70
N PRO A 311 -6.87 -6.52 17.94
CA PRO A 311 -7.24 -6.25 16.55
C PRO A 311 -8.21 -5.06 16.40
N LEU A 312 -9.02 -4.78 17.41
CA LEU A 312 -9.97 -3.68 17.44
C LEU A 312 -9.79 -2.85 18.69
N VAL A 313 -9.62 -1.54 18.50
CA VAL A 313 -9.33 -0.58 19.56
C VAL A 313 -10.22 0.64 19.39
N SER A 314 -10.93 1.02 20.44
CA SER A 314 -11.63 2.30 20.51
C SER A 314 -10.68 3.36 21.07
N VAL A 315 -10.59 4.50 20.41
CA VAL A 315 -9.68 5.59 20.79
C VAL A 315 -10.45 6.86 21.14
N SER A 316 -9.93 7.60 22.10
CA SER A 316 -10.42 8.94 22.47
C SER A 316 -9.26 9.94 22.46
N LEU A 317 -9.56 11.22 22.27
CA LEU A 317 -8.60 12.25 22.60
C LEU A 317 -8.51 12.40 24.11
N CYS A 318 -7.33 12.16 24.66
CA CYS A 318 -6.97 12.83 25.90
C CYS A 318 -6.54 14.25 25.55
N LEU A 319 -7.20 15.22 26.17
CA LEU A 319 -6.67 16.57 26.34
C LEU A 319 -5.42 16.54 27.23
#